data_AF-A0A963V1N0-F1
#
_entry.id   AF-A0A963V1N0-F1
#
_cell.length_a   1.000
_cell.length_b   1.000
_cell.length_c   1.000
_cell.angle_alpha   90.00
_cell.angle_beta   90.00
_cell.angle_gamma   90.00
#
_symmetry.space_group_name_H-M   'P 1'
#
loop_
_entity.id
_entity.type
_entity.pdbx_description
1 polymer ?
#
loop_
_entity_poly.entity_id
_entity_poly.type
_entity_poly.pdbx_seq_one_letter_code
_entity_poly.pdbx_strand_id
1 'polypeptide(L)'
;MKRLLAIMIAFALLAGFAPDPVASLVAGGAHAQQNQNAGRINLLDMIFGGALRKQRVKQSNNKVRARRVIVTPGSSVIGGGASAPKEVVEKTENAARVLVVGDFMADGLGWGLEQAYADSPTVVFVNVAKGLSGLVRDDVRDWPASVPQLIAENSPV
;
A
#
# COMPACT_ATOMS: atom_id res chain seq x y z
N MET A 1 60.67 -11.59 67.10
CA MET A 1 60.45 -10.30 67.78
C MET A 1 61.57 -9.35 67.42
N LYS A 2 61.28 -8.05 67.27
CA LYS A 2 62.27 -6.97 67.07
C LYS A 2 62.95 -7.10 65.71
N ARG A 3 62.35 -6.72 64.57
CA ARG A 3 62.36 -5.32 64.11
C ARG A 3 61.13 -5.00 63.25
N LEU A 4 59.95 -5.15 63.82
CA LEU A 4 58.87 -4.17 63.60
C LEU A 4 59.36 -2.90 64.30
N LEU A 5 60.17 -2.06 63.63
CA LEU A 5 60.43 -0.67 64.08
C LEU A 5 61.36 0.12 63.17
N ALA A 6 62.19 -0.53 62.36
CA ALA A 6 63.06 0.22 61.48
C ALA A 6 62.30 0.48 60.18
N ILE A 7 61.76 1.70 60.07
CA ILE A 7 61.41 2.35 58.81
C ILE A 7 59.94 2.11 58.39
N MET A 8 59.07 2.45 59.34
CA MET A 8 57.86 3.24 59.06
C MET A 8 58.21 4.73 58.82
N ILE A 9 59.43 5.05 58.40
CA ILE A 9 59.94 6.44 58.32
C ILE A 9 60.98 6.53 57.21
N ALA A 10 60.54 6.29 55.99
CA ALA A 10 61.10 6.97 54.83
C ALA A 10 59.99 6.97 53.79
N PHE A 11 59.06 7.90 53.97
CA PHE A 11 58.46 8.64 52.88
C PHE A 11 57.72 7.80 51.82
N ALA A 12 56.39 7.72 51.80
CA ALA A 12 55.45 8.82 52.04
C ALA A 12 55.87 10.17 51.42
N LEU A 13 56.72 10.16 50.39
CA LEU A 13 56.93 11.24 49.41
C LEU A 13 56.89 10.47 48.09
N LEU A 14 56.17 10.85 47.07
CA LEU A 14 55.26 11.94 46.83
C LEU A 14 55.00 11.74 45.34
N ALA A 15 53.76 11.88 44.91
CA ALA A 15 53.46 12.34 43.56
C ALA A 15 54.08 11.55 42.39
N GLY A 16 53.27 10.68 41.79
CA GLY A 16 53.62 10.12 40.48
C GLY A 16 52.47 9.36 39.86
N PHE A 17 51.31 9.99 39.74
CA PHE A 17 50.78 10.34 38.41
C PHE A 17 49.99 9.18 37.78
N ALA A 18 48.72 9.09 38.16
CA ALA A 18 47.71 8.38 37.38
C ALA A 18 47.27 9.28 36.22
N PRO A 19 47.27 8.82 34.96
CA PRO A 19 46.69 9.59 33.86
C PRO A 19 45.18 9.30 33.76
N ASP A 20 44.36 10.26 34.19
CA ASP A 20 42.94 10.30 33.83
C ASP A 20 42.81 10.74 32.36
N PRO A 21 42.04 10.03 31.51
CA PRO A 21 41.76 10.48 30.16
C PRO A 21 40.81 11.69 30.20
N VAL A 22 41.39 12.86 29.91
CA VAL A 22 40.69 14.10 29.59
C VAL A 22 39.61 13.85 28.52
N ALA A 23 38.35 13.94 28.95
CA ALA A 23 37.19 13.93 28.08
C ALA A 23 37.31 15.08 27.06
N SER A 24 37.40 14.71 25.78
CA SER A 24 37.52 15.64 24.67
C SER A 24 36.25 16.49 24.55
N LEU A 25 36.43 17.81 24.56
CA LEU A 25 35.46 18.77 24.06
C LEU A 25 35.18 18.50 22.59
N VAL A 26 33.97 18.06 22.26
CA VAL A 26 33.42 18.19 20.91
C VAL A 26 32.42 19.33 20.92
N ALA A 27 32.82 20.41 20.26
CA ALA A 27 31.96 21.51 19.87
C ALA A 27 30.82 20.98 18.97
N GLY A 28 29.58 21.22 19.38
CA GLY A 28 28.38 20.87 18.62
C GLY A 28 27.29 21.92 18.85
N GLY A 29 27.62 23.19 18.59
CA GLY A 29 26.66 24.29 18.68
C GLY A 29 25.68 24.27 17.51
N ALA A 30 24.44 23.85 17.79
CA ALA A 30 23.19 24.20 17.13
C ALA A 30 23.16 24.21 15.59
N HIS A 31 22.76 23.07 15.00
CA HIS A 31 22.10 23.13 13.70
C HIS A 31 20.74 23.83 13.87
N ALA A 32 20.55 24.92 13.12
CA ALA A 32 19.27 25.56 12.96
C ALA A 32 18.22 24.51 12.56
N GLN A 33 17.14 24.39 13.35
CA GLN A 33 15.95 23.65 12.98
C GLN A 33 15.23 24.45 11.87
N GLN A 34 15.77 24.39 10.65
CA GLN A 34 15.11 24.93 9.48
C GLN A 34 13.78 24.20 9.32
N ASN A 35 12.71 24.96 9.41
CA ASN A 35 11.33 24.55 9.23
C ASN A 35 11.18 23.71 7.95
N GLN A 36 11.23 22.37 8.09
CA GLN A 36 11.11 21.41 6.99
C GLN A 36 9.70 21.36 6.37
N ASN A 37 8.80 22.25 6.80
CA ASN A 37 7.44 22.34 6.28
C ASN A 37 7.27 23.47 5.25
N ALA A 38 8.38 23.97 4.67
CA ALA A 38 8.35 24.77 3.46
C ALA A 38 8.02 23.88 2.25
N GLY A 39 6.72 23.62 2.05
CA GLY A 39 6.15 23.35 0.73
C GLY A 39 6.44 21.97 0.13
N ARG A 40 6.12 20.88 0.84
CA ARG A 40 5.89 19.60 0.15
C ARG A 40 4.65 19.76 -0.74
N ILE A 41 4.85 19.87 -2.05
CA ILE A 41 3.76 19.92 -3.04
C ILE A 41 3.12 18.52 -3.07
N ASN A 42 1.85 18.41 -2.69
CA ASN A 42 1.13 17.16 -2.83
C ASN A 42 0.79 16.92 -4.30
N LEU A 43 0.85 15.67 -4.76
CA LEU A 43 0.50 15.27 -6.13
C LEU A 43 -0.87 15.82 -6.56
N LEU A 44 -1.84 15.75 -5.65
CA LEU A 44 -3.18 16.30 -5.86
C LEU A 44 -3.17 17.82 -6.07
N ASP A 45 -2.33 18.55 -5.32
CA ASP A 45 -2.20 20.00 -5.50
C ASP A 45 -1.52 20.36 -6.84
N MET A 46 -0.63 19.49 -7.33
CA MET A 46 0.03 19.66 -8.63
C MET A 46 -0.91 19.38 -9.80
N ILE A 47 -1.76 18.36 -9.70
CA ILE A 47 -2.72 17.98 -10.76
C ILE A 47 -3.92 18.92 -10.80
N PHE A 48 -4.44 19.32 -9.63
CA PHE A 48 -5.69 20.11 -9.53
C PHE A 48 -5.45 21.60 -9.23
N GLY A 49 -4.22 22.08 -9.42
CA GLY A 49 -3.88 23.50 -9.39
C GLY A 49 -4.02 24.19 -8.02
N GLY A 50 -3.98 23.42 -6.93
CA GLY A 50 -3.89 23.96 -5.57
C GLY A 50 -5.03 24.90 -5.14
N ALA A 51 -6.20 24.85 -5.79
CA ALA A 51 -7.33 25.74 -5.50
C ALA A 51 -7.78 25.69 -4.02
N LEU A 52 -7.66 24.52 -3.38
CA LEU A 52 -7.97 24.31 -1.97
C LEU A 52 -7.06 25.12 -1.02
N ARG A 53 -5.82 25.43 -1.45
CA ARG A 53 -4.87 26.22 -0.66
C ARG A 53 -5.30 27.68 -0.54
N LYS A 54 -5.85 28.28 -1.60
CA LYS A 54 -6.32 29.68 -1.56
C LYS A 54 -7.51 29.88 -0.63
N GLN A 55 -8.37 28.88 -0.50
CA GLN A 55 -9.53 28.94 0.39
C GLN A 55 -9.14 28.80 1.87
N ARG A 56 -8.18 27.91 2.20
CA ARG A 56 -7.67 27.76 3.57
C ARG A 56 -6.98 29.02 4.11
N VAL A 57 -6.24 29.74 3.26
CA VAL A 57 -5.55 30.98 3.68
C VAL A 57 -6.54 32.10 4.01
N LYS A 58 -7.64 32.24 3.26
CA LYS A 58 -8.68 33.25 3.56
C LYS A 58 -9.48 32.92 4.83
N GLN A 59 -9.67 31.64 5.16
CA GLN A 59 -10.43 31.23 6.35
C GLN A 59 -9.58 31.20 7.64
N SER A 60 -8.25 31.11 7.53
CA SER A 60 -7.34 31.05 8.69
C SER A 60 -7.25 32.36 9.48
N ASN A 61 -7.70 33.50 8.93
CA ASN A 61 -7.63 34.77 9.65
C ASN A 61 -8.80 34.97 10.63
N ASN A 62 -9.74 34.02 10.69
CA ASN A 62 -10.87 34.09 11.60
C ASN A 62 -11.25 32.68 12.07
N LYS A 63 -10.67 32.24 13.20
CA LYS A 63 -11.31 31.47 14.29
C LYS A 63 -10.29 30.76 15.20
N VAL A 64 -10.31 31.18 16.46
CA VAL A 64 -10.32 30.40 17.71
C VAL A 64 -9.50 29.10 17.74
N ARG A 65 -8.52 29.06 18.66
CA ARG A 65 -7.77 27.86 19.08
C ARG A 65 -8.71 26.70 19.43
N ALA A 66 -8.97 25.81 18.47
CA ALA A 66 -9.49 24.48 18.75
C ALA A 66 -8.31 23.58 19.13
N ARG A 67 -8.36 23.02 20.34
CA ARG A 67 -7.39 22.05 20.84
C ARG A 67 -7.42 20.82 19.94
N ARG A 68 -6.28 20.50 19.31
CA ARG A 68 -6.13 19.33 18.45
C ARG A 68 -6.12 18.08 19.33
N VAL A 69 -7.19 17.30 19.32
CA VAL A 69 -7.18 15.93 19.81
C VAL A 69 -6.39 15.10 18.79
N ILE A 70 -5.30 14.49 19.25
CA ILE A 70 -4.51 13.56 18.45
C ILE A 70 -5.30 12.26 18.44
N VAL A 71 -6.04 12.01 17.36
CA VAL A 71 -6.55 10.67 17.06
C VAL A 71 -5.46 9.98 16.26
N THR A 72 -4.77 9.04 16.89
CA THR A 72 -3.86 8.13 16.19
C THR A 72 -4.68 7.36 15.16
N PRO A 73 -4.38 7.45 13.84
CA PRO A 73 -5.05 6.60 12.88
C PRO A 73 -4.60 5.17 13.19
N GLY A 74 -5.54 4.36 13.69
CA GLY A 74 -5.35 2.93 13.77
C GLY A 74 -5.03 2.44 12.37
N SER A 75 -3.85 1.85 12.19
CA SER A 75 -3.52 1.11 10.98
C SER A 75 -4.59 0.04 10.85
N SER A 76 -5.58 0.26 9.99
CA SER A 76 -6.41 -0.83 9.50
C SER A 76 -5.46 -1.70 8.71
N VAL A 77 -4.89 -2.69 9.40
CA VAL A 77 -4.46 -3.93 8.79
C VAL A 77 -5.67 -4.41 8.02
N ILE A 78 -5.70 -4.06 6.73
CA ILE A 78 -6.37 -4.84 5.72
C ILE A 78 -5.59 -6.15 5.78
N GLY A 79 -6.04 -7.02 6.68
CA GLY A 79 -5.60 -8.38 6.73
C GLY A 79 -5.95 -8.95 5.37
N GLY A 80 -4.93 -9.03 4.51
CA GLY A 80 -4.92 -9.95 3.40
C GLY A 80 -5.02 -11.34 4.01
N GLY A 81 -6.24 -11.75 4.32
CA GLY A 81 -6.55 -13.13 4.58
C GLY A 81 -6.17 -13.84 3.29
N ALA A 82 -5.02 -14.50 3.32
CA ALA A 82 -4.64 -15.47 2.31
C ALA A 82 -5.80 -16.46 2.25
N SER A 83 -6.63 -16.34 1.22
CA SER A 83 -7.71 -17.28 0.97
C SER A 83 -7.04 -18.63 0.80
N ALA A 84 -7.41 -19.58 1.66
CA ALA A 84 -7.01 -20.97 1.51
C ALA A 84 -7.22 -21.38 0.04
N PRO A 85 -6.31 -22.18 -0.56
CA PRO A 85 -6.49 -22.65 -1.93
C PRO A 85 -7.86 -23.31 -2.04
N LYS A 86 -8.79 -22.65 -2.75
CA LYS A 86 -10.08 -23.26 -3.06
C LYS A 86 -9.80 -24.48 -3.90
N GLU A 87 -10.29 -25.62 -3.42
CA GLU A 87 -10.22 -26.89 -4.11
C GLU A 87 -10.84 -26.70 -5.49
N VAL A 88 -10.03 -26.88 -6.53
CA VAL A 88 -10.48 -26.72 -7.92
C VAL A 88 -11.41 -27.88 -8.21
N VAL A 89 -12.71 -27.63 -8.07
CA VAL A 89 -13.75 -28.58 -8.42
C VAL A 89 -13.65 -28.83 -9.93
N GLU A 90 -13.33 -30.06 -10.32
CA GLU A 90 -13.27 -30.45 -11.73
C GLU A 90 -14.67 -30.32 -12.35
N LYS A 91 -14.78 -29.45 -13.36
CA LYS A 91 -16.02 -29.21 -14.10
C LYS A 91 -16.41 -30.49 -14.84
N THR A 92 -17.64 -30.95 -14.63
CA THR A 92 -18.15 -32.20 -15.23
C THR A 92 -18.27 -32.09 -16.75
N GLU A 93 -18.08 -33.21 -17.47
CA GLU A 93 -18.10 -33.25 -18.94
C GLU A 93 -19.46 -32.83 -19.55
N ASN A 94 -20.55 -32.97 -18.80
CA ASN A 94 -21.91 -32.55 -19.20
C ASN A 94 -22.31 -31.18 -18.65
N ALA A 95 -21.34 -30.35 -18.24
CA ALA A 95 -21.64 -29.03 -17.70
C ALA A 95 -22.28 -28.10 -18.76
N ALA A 96 -23.31 -27.37 -18.33
CA ALA A 96 -23.99 -26.37 -19.14
C ALA A 96 -23.03 -25.25 -19.53
N ARG A 97 -22.89 -24.98 -20.82
CA ARG A 97 -22.01 -23.93 -21.35
C ARG A 97 -22.76 -22.62 -21.51
N VAL A 98 -22.31 -21.59 -20.80
CA VAL A 98 -22.85 -20.24 -20.90
C VAL A 98 -21.83 -19.35 -21.58
N LEU A 99 -22.18 -18.82 -22.75
CA LEU A 99 -21.33 -17.91 -23.52
C LEU A 99 -21.60 -16.47 -23.08
N VAL A 100 -20.57 -15.79 -22.59
CA VAL A 100 -20.64 -14.37 -22.22
C VAL A 100 -20.05 -13.54 -23.37
N VAL A 101 -20.90 -12.71 -23.98
CA VAL A 101 -20.58 -11.90 -25.16
C VAL A 101 -20.74 -10.43 -24.82
N GLY A 102 -19.78 -9.61 -25.23
CA GLY A 102 -19.95 -8.16 -25.25
C GLY A 102 -18.66 -7.38 -25.08
N ASP A 103 -18.79 -6.16 -24.57
CA ASP A 103 -17.69 -5.23 -24.39
C ASP A 103 -17.00 -5.36 -23.02
N PHE A 104 -16.34 -4.29 -22.57
CA PHE A 104 -15.68 -4.21 -21.28
C PHE A 104 -16.58 -4.61 -20.10
N MET A 105 -17.88 -4.30 -20.13
CA MET A 105 -18.80 -4.70 -19.06
C MET A 105 -19.02 -6.21 -19.04
N ALA A 106 -19.12 -6.83 -20.21
CA ALA A 106 -19.29 -8.27 -20.34
C ALA A 106 -18.04 -9.03 -19.84
N ASP A 107 -16.85 -8.46 -20.04
CA ASP A 107 -15.61 -9.05 -19.55
C ASP A 107 -15.58 -9.13 -18.01
N GLY A 108 -15.96 -8.04 -17.34
CA GLY A 108 -16.11 -8.02 -15.88
C GLY A 108 -17.19 -8.98 -15.37
N LEU A 109 -18.30 -9.10 -16.10
CA LEU A 109 -19.37 -10.05 -15.78
C LEU A 109 -18.91 -11.51 -15.92
N GLY A 110 -18.19 -11.85 -16.99
CA GLY A 110 -17.63 -13.18 -17.21
C GLY A 110 -16.66 -13.58 -16.10
N TRP A 111 -15.76 -12.68 -15.73
CA TRP A 111 -14.84 -12.89 -14.61
C TRP A 111 -15.58 -13.10 -13.28
N GLY A 112 -16.59 -12.27 -13.00
CA GLY A 112 -17.41 -12.41 -11.79
C GLY A 112 -18.19 -13.72 -11.73
N LEU A 113 -18.73 -14.18 -12.86
CA LEU A 113 -19.45 -15.45 -12.95
C LEU A 113 -18.52 -16.64 -12.74
N GLU A 114 -17.32 -16.63 -13.34
CA GLU A 114 -16.33 -17.66 -13.11
C GLU A 114 -15.92 -17.74 -11.63
N GLN A 115 -15.75 -16.59 -10.98
CA GLN A 115 -15.41 -16.54 -9.56
C GLN A 115 -16.57 -16.99 -8.64
N ALA A 116 -17.82 -16.63 -9.00
CA ALA A 116 -19.01 -16.98 -8.22
C ALA A 116 -19.37 -18.47 -8.32
N TYR A 117 -19.12 -19.09 -9.48
CA TYR A 117 -19.41 -20.49 -9.76
C TYR A 117 -18.15 -21.37 -9.77
N ALA A 118 -17.04 -20.89 -9.21
CA ALA A 118 -15.77 -21.63 -9.13
C ALA A 118 -15.94 -23.00 -8.45
N ASP A 119 -16.88 -23.10 -7.50
CA ASP A 119 -17.14 -24.32 -6.72
C ASP A 119 -18.22 -25.21 -7.35
N SER A 120 -18.82 -24.80 -8.49
CA SER A 120 -19.90 -25.54 -9.15
C SER A 120 -19.38 -26.37 -10.33
N PRO A 121 -19.56 -27.70 -10.33
CA PRO A 121 -19.12 -28.56 -11.43
C PRO A 121 -20.06 -28.55 -12.63
N THR A 122 -21.25 -27.95 -12.52
CA THR A 122 -22.36 -28.11 -13.47
C THR A 122 -22.39 -27.05 -14.57
N VAL A 123 -21.64 -25.94 -14.43
CA VAL A 123 -21.70 -24.83 -15.38
C VAL A 123 -20.29 -24.39 -15.79
N VAL A 124 -20.09 -24.17 -17.09
CA VAL A 124 -18.86 -23.61 -17.65
C VAL A 124 -19.20 -22.27 -18.31
N PHE A 125 -18.53 -21.21 -17.87
CA PHE A 125 -18.63 -19.91 -18.49
C PHE A 125 -17.51 -19.75 -19.52
N VAL A 126 -17.86 -19.37 -20.75
CA VAL A 126 -16.90 -19.04 -21.80
C VAL A 126 -17.00 -17.54 -22.05
N ASN A 127 -15.95 -16.80 -21.68
CA ASN A 127 -15.89 -15.36 -21.87
C ASN A 127 -15.18 -15.04 -23.20
N VAL A 128 -15.92 -14.44 -24.14
CA VAL A 128 -15.40 -14.00 -25.46
C VAL A 128 -15.48 -12.50 -25.64
N ALA A 129 -15.59 -11.75 -24.53
CA ALA A 129 -15.72 -10.30 -24.55
C ALA A 129 -14.50 -9.60 -25.17
N LYS A 130 -14.75 -8.43 -25.78
CA LYS A 130 -13.70 -7.57 -26.35
C LYS A 130 -13.88 -6.14 -25.85
N GLY A 131 -13.02 -5.75 -24.89
CA GLY A 131 -13.14 -4.51 -24.12
C GLY A 131 -13.30 -3.21 -24.92
N LEU A 132 -12.58 -3.06 -26.04
CA LEU A 132 -12.60 -1.83 -26.85
C LEU A 132 -13.67 -1.79 -27.94
N SER A 133 -14.48 -2.85 -28.09
CA SER A 133 -15.47 -2.92 -29.17
C SER A 133 -16.68 -2.03 -28.93
N GLY A 134 -17.22 -2.01 -27.71
CA GLY A 134 -18.62 -1.64 -27.53
C GLY A 134 -19.55 -2.61 -28.27
N LEU A 135 -20.85 -2.56 -28.01
CA LEU A 135 -21.80 -3.49 -28.64
C LEU A 135 -22.22 -3.09 -30.06
N VAL A 136 -22.01 -1.83 -30.44
CA VAL A 136 -22.59 -1.22 -31.65
C VAL A 136 -21.56 -0.96 -32.75
N ARG A 137 -20.28 -0.80 -32.39
CA ARG A 137 -19.24 -0.47 -33.38
C ARG A 137 -18.76 -1.75 -34.06
N ASP A 138 -18.42 -1.62 -35.33
CA ASP A 138 -17.95 -2.69 -36.20
C ASP A 138 -16.41 -2.70 -36.38
N ASP A 139 -15.71 -1.62 -36.02
CA ASP A 139 -14.29 -1.43 -36.29
C ASP A 139 -13.34 -2.35 -35.49
N VAL A 140 -13.73 -2.72 -34.27
CA VAL A 140 -12.96 -3.66 -33.42
C VAL A 140 -13.56 -5.06 -33.47
N ARG A 141 -14.90 -5.15 -33.41
CA ARG A 141 -15.64 -6.41 -33.42
C ARG A 141 -17.08 -6.15 -33.85
N ASP A 142 -17.45 -6.63 -35.04
CA ASP A 142 -18.84 -6.73 -35.46
C ASP A 142 -19.55 -7.86 -34.70
N TRP A 143 -20.26 -7.51 -33.63
CA TRP A 143 -21.01 -8.47 -32.83
C TRP A 143 -22.14 -9.15 -33.59
N PRO A 144 -23.01 -8.44 -34.34
CA PRO A 144 -24.03 -9.08 -35.17
C PRO A 144 -23.47 -10.18 -36.09
N ALA A 145 -22.33 -9.96 -36.72
CA ALA A 145 -21.70 -10.96 -37.59
C ALA A 145 -20.95 -12.07 -36.82
N SER A 146 -20.36 -11.75 -35.66
CA SER A 146 -19.52 -12.68 -34.89
C SER A 146 -20.32 -13.62 -33.98
N VAL A 147 -21.42 -13.17 -33.39
CA VAL A 147 -22.22 -13.95 -32.42
C VAL A 147 -22.70 -15.29 -32.97
N PRO A 148 -23.26 -15.38 -34.20
CA PRO A 148 -23.67 -16.67 -34.75
C PRO A 148 -22.52 -17.68 -34.85
N GLN A 149 -21.32 -17.21 -35.20
CA GLN A 149 -20.12 -18.06 -35.30
C GLN A 149 -19.69 -18.55 -33.91
N LEU A 150 -19.69 -17.65 -32.92
CA LEU A 150 -19.34 -17.97 -31.54
C LEU A 150 -20.32 -18.97 -30.91
N ILE A 151 -21.61 -18.86 -31.22
CA ILE A 151 -22.64 -19.82 -30.80
C ILE A 151 -22.40 -21.19 -31.46
N ALA A 152 -22.13 -21.22 -32.77
CA ALA A 152 -21.86 -22.48 -33.47
C ALA A 152 -20.60 -23.19 -32.93
N GLU A 153 -19.55 -22.43 -32.61
CA GLU A 153 -18.30 -22.96 -32.06
C GLU A 153 -18.46 -23.50 -30.63
N ASN A 154 -19.19 -22.80 -29.78
CA ASN A 154 -19.25 -23.11 -28.35
C ASN A 154 -20.46 -23.94 -27.93
N SER A 155 -21.49 -24.02 -28.79
CA SER A 155 -22.77 -24.69 -28.54
C SER A 155 -23.32 -24.40 -27.13
N PRO A 156 -23.57 -23.12 -26.80
CA PRO A 156 -24.12 -22.75 -25.50
C PRO A 156 -25.55 -23.29 -25.34
N VAL A 157 -25.96 -23.51 -24.09
CA VAL A 157 -27.27 -24.09 -23.73
C VAL A 157 -28.41 -23.10 -23.85
#